data_AF-A0A822ZP22-F1
#
_entry.id   AF-A0A822ZP22-F1
#
_cell.length_a   1.000
_cell.length_b   1.000
_cell.length_c   1.000
_cell.angle_alpha   90.00
_cell.angle_beta   90.00
_cell.angle_gamma   90.00
#
_symmetry.space_group_name_H-M   'P 1'
#
loop_
_entity.id
_entity.type
_entity.pdbx_description
1 polymer ?
#
loop_
_entity_poly.entity_id
_entity_poly.type
_entity_poly.pdbx_seq_one_letter_code
_entity_poly.pdbx_strand_id
1 'polypeptide(L)'
;MVLSQKIHEAFKGTVERITGPRTVSAFKEKGVLSVSEFILAGDNLVSKCPTWSWESGEPSKRKSYLPPDKQYLITRNVPCLRRAASVEEEYEAAGGEVLLDNEDNDGWLATHGKPKGMLLC
;
A
#
# COMPACT_ATOMS: atom_id res chain seq x y z
N MET A 1 -8.76 15.19 20.30
CA MET A 1 -8.41 14.47 19.04
C MET A 1 -9.01 15.11 17.78
N VAL A 2 -10.18 15.76 17.82
CA VAL A 2 -10.87 16.30 16.63
C VAL A 2 -10.19 17.55 16.00
N LEU A 3 -9.56 18.42 16.80
CA LEU A 3 -8.99 19.68 16.30
C LEU A 3 -7.74 19.46 15.42
N SER A 4 -6.86 18.54 15.82
CA SER A 4 -5.65 18.19 15.05
C SER A 4 -6.01 17.54 13.70
N GLN A 5 -7.02 16.68 13.66
CA GLN A 5 -7.54 16.12 12.40
C GLN A 5 -8.06 17.23 11.47
N LYS A 6 -8.85 18.17 11.98
CA LYS A 6 -9.38 19.28 11.16
C LYS A 6 -8.27 20.15 10.56
N ILE A 7 -7.23 20.45 11.34
CA ILE A 7 -6.07 21.21 10.86
C ILE A 7 -5.31 20.40 9.80
N HIS A 8 -5.10 19.11 10.03
CA HIS A 8 -4.44 18.23 9.07
C HIS A 8 -5.22 18.14 7.75
N GLU A 9 -6.54 17.99 7.80
CA GLU A 9 -7.39 17.95 6.60
C GLU A 9 -7.37 19.28 5.83
N ALA A 10 -7.44 20.41 6.55
CA ALA A 10 -7.36 21.73 5.93
C ALA A 10 -5.98 21.98 5.27
N PHE A 11 -4.90 21.57 5.95
CA PHE A 11 -3.55 21.65 5.42
C PHE A 11 -3.38 20.75 4.19
N LYS A 12 -3.77 19.48 4.29
CA LYS A 12 -3.75 18.52 3.19
C LYS A 12 -4.53 19.03 1.99
N GLY A 13 -5.75 19.52 2.19
CA GLY A 13 -6.58 20.07 1.13
C GLY A 13 -5.97 21.31 0.46
N THR A 14 -5.22 22.12 1.20
CA THR A 14 -4.49 23.27 0.66
C THR A 14 -3.29 22.82 -0.17
N VAL A 15 -2.49 21.89 0.36
CA VAL A 15 -1.31 21.33 -0.34
C VAL A 15 -1.73 20.62 -1.63
N GLU A 16 -2.77 19.80 -1.61
CA GLU A 16 -3.29 19.11 -2.80
C GLU A 16 -3.78 20.07 -3.91
N ARG A 17 -4.19 21.28 -3.56
CA ARG A 17 -4.62 22.30 -4.55
C ARG A 17 -3.44 23.06 -5.15
N ILE A 18 -2.35 23.19 -4.41
CA ILE A 18 -1.16 23.96 -4.81
C ILE A 18 -0.17 23.07 -5.56
N THR A 19 0.03 21.84 -5.08
CA THR A 19 0.90 20.86 -5.72
C THR A 19 0.11 20.13 -6.79
N GLY A 20 0.19 20.65 -8.02
CA GLY A 20 -0.41 20.01 -9.18
C GLY A 20 0.12 18.58 -9.40
N PRO A 21 -0.69 17.70 -10.03
CA PRO A 21 -0.29 16.34 -10.32
C PRO A 21 0.95 16.31 -11.20
N ARG A 22 1.86 15.38 -10.90
CA ARG A 22 3.09 15.22 -11.66
C ARG A 22 2.81 14.55 -13.00
N THR A 23 3.39 15.10 -14.07
CA THR A 23 3.17 14.66 -15.46
C THR A 23 4.31 13.81 -16.02
N VAL A 24 5.47 13.81 -15.36
CA VAL A 24 6.67 13.06 -15.76
C VAL A 24 6.86 11.88 -14.82
N SER A 25 7.30 10.73 -15.34
CA SER A 25 7.63 9.55 -14.51
C SER A 25 8.80 9.86 -13.56
N ALA A 26 8.76 9.31 -12.35
CA ALA A 26 9.96 9.07 -11.53
C ALA A 26 9.72 7.86 -10.61
N PHE A 27 9.06 6.85 -11.17
CA PHE A 27 8.72 5.65 -10.42
C PHE A 27 9.98 4.97 -9.86
N LYS A 28 11.02 4.80 -10.68
CA LYS A 28 12.26 4.13 -10.27
C LYS A 28 13.09 4.91 -9.27
N GLU A 29 13.17 6.24 -9.41
CA GLU A 29 14.04 7.07 -8.57
C GLU A 29 13.40 7.45 -7.24
N LYS A 30 12.09 7.72 -7.26
CA LYS A 30 11.37 8.33 -6.13
C LYS A 30 10.22 7.48 -5.60
N GLY A 31 9.87 6.38 -6.28
CA GLY A 31 8.73 5.55 -5.91
C GLY A 31 7.37 6.24 -6.07
N VAL A 32 7.30 7.32 -6.86
CA VAL A 32 6.07 8.11 -7.07
C VAL A 32 5.52 7.92 -8.49
N LEU A 33 4.20 7.85 -8.60
CA LEU A 33 3.48 7.70 -9.87
C LEU A 33 2.95 9.04 -10.38
N SER A 34 3.01 9.23 -11.69
CA SER A 34 2.19 10.22 -12.40
C SER A 34 0.74 9.75 -12.52
N VAL A 35 -0.15 10.67 -12.92
CA VAL A 35 -1.58 10.36 -13.09
C VAL A 35 -1.82 9.29 -14.16
N SER A 36 -1.12 9.38 -15.30
CA SER A 36 -1.25 8.40 -16.38
C SER A 36 -0.73 7.03 -15.96
N GLU A 37 0.38 6.98 -15.21
CA GLU A 37 0.91 5.72 -14.67
C GLU A 37 -0.02 5.09 -13.64
N PHE A 38 -0.67 5.89 -12.79
CA PHE A 38 -1.69 5.40 -11.86
C PHE A 38 -2.86 4.75 -12.60
N ILE A 39 -3.39 5.39 -13.65
CA ILE A 39 -4.48 4.84 -14.45
C ILE A 39 -4.04 3.55 -15.15
N LEU A 40 -2.85 3.55 -15.77
CA LEU A 40 -2.31 2.37 -16.45
C LEU A 40 -2.09 1.19 -15.48
N ALA A 41 -1.54 1.46 -14.30
CA ALA A 41 -1.33 0.46 -13.28
C ALA A 41 -2.66 -0.09 -12.74
N GLY A 42 -3.65 0.78 -12.54
CA GLY A 42 -4.99 0.39 -12.11
C GLY A 42 -5.73 -0.46 -13.17
N ASP A 43 -5.63 -0.10 -14.45
CA ASP A 43 -6.19 -0.90 -15.55
C ASP A 43 -5.58 -2.29 -15.60
N ASN A 44 -4.25 -2.39 -15.42
CA ASN A 44 -3.58 -3.69 -15.34
C ASN A 44 -4.01 -4.47 -14.08
N LEU A 45 -4.19 -3.81 -12.93
CA LEU A 45 -4.64 -4.44 -11.70
C LEU A 45 -6.05 -5.04 -11.87
N VAL A 46 -7.01 -4.29 -12.43
CA VAL A 46 -8.37 -4.78 -12.69
C VAL A 46 -8.35 -5.94 -13.70
N SER A 47 -7.48 -5.86 -14.71
CA SER A 47 -7.32 -6.91 -15.72
C SER A 47 -6.75 -8.22 -15.13
N LYS A 48 -5.72 -8.13 -14.28
CA LYS A 48 -5.04 -9.30 -13.69
C LYS A 48 -5.74 -9.86 -12.46
N CYS A 49 -6.38 -9.00 -11.69
CA CYS A 49 -7.04 -9.34 -10.44
C CYS A 49 -8.50 -8.85 -10.49
N PRO A 50 -9.43 -9.67 -11.01
CA PRO A 50 -10.84 -9.27 -11.22
C PRO A 50 -11.61 -8.92 -9.94
N THR A 51 -11.03 -9.15 -8.77
CA THR A 51 -11.56 -8.71 -7.47
C THR A 51 -11.43 -7.20 -7.25
N TRP A 52 -10.63 -6.53 -8.06
CA TRP A 52 -10.48 -5.07 -8.08
C TRP A 52 -11.37 -4.45 -9.15
N SER A 53 -11.88 -3.26 -8.86
CA SER A 53 -12.76 -2.50 -9.77
C SER A 53 -12.50 -1.00 -9.65
N TRP A 54 -12.65 -0.28 -10.76
CA TRP A 54 -12.66 1.18 -10.77
C TRP A 54 -14.00 1.71 -10.29
N GLU A 55 -13.96 2.83 -9.56
CA GLU A 55 -15.15 3.52 -9.08
C GLU A 55 -15.04 5.02 -9.30
N SER A 56 -16.20 5.65 -9.54
CA SER A 56 -16.34 7.09 -9.75
C SER A 56 -16.47 7.89 -8.45
N GLY A 57 -16.91 7.24 -7.37
CA GLY A 57 -17.24 7.90 -6.12
C GLY A 57 -18.31 8.98 -6.22
N GLU A 58 -18.40 9.75 -5.14
CA GLU A 58 -19.32 10.88 -5.01
C GLU A 58 -18.90 12.04 -5.95
N PRO A 59 -19.82 12.58 -6.77
CA PRO A 59 -19.50 13.65 -7.72
C PRO A 59 -18.81 14.88 -7.09
N SER A 60 -19.18 15.23 -5.85
CA SER A 60 -18.65 16.39 -5.12
C SER A 60 -17.17 16.27 -4.74
N LYS A 61 -16.64 15.04 -4.68
CA LYS A 61 -15.26 14.73 -4.24
C LYS A 61 -14.35 14.29 -5.37
N ARG A 62 -14.85 14.28 -6.61
CA ARG A 62 -14.06 13.87 -7.77
C ARG A 62 -12.91 14.83 -8.01
N LYS A 63 -11.76 14.26 -8.34
CA LYS A 63 -10.56 14.99 -8.72
C LYS A 63 -10.62 15.24 -10.23
N SER A 64 -10.56 16.49 -10.64
CA SER A 64 -10.68 16.91 -12.05
C SER A 64 -9.56 16.41 -12.95
N TYR A 65 -8.39 16.11 -12.37
CA TYR A 65 -7.24 15.57 -13.09
C TYR A 65 -7.32 14.05 -13.34
N LEU A 66 -8.34 13.36 -12.81
CA LEU A 66 -8.61 11.94 -13.05
C LEU A 66 -9.88 11.76 -13.91
N PRO A 67 -9.97 10.71 -14.73
CA PRO A 67 -11.20 10.38 -15.47
C PRO A 67 -12.39 10.15 -14.51
N PRO A 68 -13.61 10.59 -14.87
CA PRO A 68 -14.78 10.47 -13.98
C PRO A 68 -15.12 9.03 -13.54
N ASP A 69 -14.77 8.04 -14.36
CA ASP A 69 -14.95 6.61 -14.16
C ASP A 69 -13.78 5.92 -13.43
N LYS A 70 -12.63 6.59 -13.30
CA LYS A 70 -11.39 6.03 -12.74
C LYS A 70 -10.82 6.91 -11.62
N GLN A 71 -11.60 7.12 -10.56
CA GLN A 71 -11.19 7.98 -9.45
C GLN A 71 -10.40 7.20 -8.40
N TYR A 72 -10.83 5.98 -8.08
CA TYR A 72 -10.13 5.08 -7.16
C TYR A 72 -10.42 3.62 -7.50
N LEU A 73 -9.60 2.72 -6.97
CA LEU A 73 -9.81 1.28 -7.05
C LEU A 73 -10.37 0.74 -5.73
N ILE A 74 -11.31 -0.19 -5.83
CA ILE A 74 -11.88 -0.88 -4.67
C ILE A 74 -11.87 -2.39 -4.88
N THR A 75 -11.62 -3.12 -3.81
CA THR A 75 -11.90 -4.53 -3.68
C THR A 75 -12.80 -4.74 -2.47
N ARG A 76 -13.80 -5.62 -2.58
CA ARG A 76 -14.86 -5.77 -1.57
C ARG A 76 -14.78 -7.17 -0.96
N ASN A 77 -15.20 -7.28 0.30
CA ASN A 77 -15.33 -8.57 1.00
C ASN A 77 -14.03 -9.39 1.11
N VAL A 78 -12.88 -8.73 1.25
CA VAL A 78 -11.62 -9.42 1.49
C VAL A 78 -11.64 -10.05 2.90
N PRO A 79 -11.52 -11.39 3.02
CA PRO A 79 -11.58 -12.05 4.32
C PRO A 79 -10.33 -11.74 5.15
N CYS A 80 -10.53 -11.50 6.45
CA CYS A 80 -9.46 -11.32 7.43
C CYS A 80 -9.64 -12.35 8.54
N LEU A 81 -9.04 -13.52 8.38
CA LEU A 81 -9.26 -14.68 9.26
C LEU A 81 -8.53 -14.56 10.60
N ARG A 82 -7.45 -13.79 10.64
CA ARG A 82 -6.59 -13.63 11.82
C ARG A 82 -6.21 -12.17 12.01
N ARG A 83 -6.03 -11.77 13.26
CA ARG A 83 -5.56 -10.43 13.62
C ARG A 83 -4.07 -10.32 13.32
N ALA A 84 -3.61 -9.12 12.93
CA ALA A 84 -2.20 -8.85 12.65
C ALA A 84 -1.28 -9.31 13.80
N ALA A 85 -1.64 -9.01 15.05
CA ALA A 85 -0.85 -9.41 16.22
C ALA A 85 -0.66 -10.93 16.35
N SER A 86 -1.68 -11.74 16.04
CA SER A 86 -1.56 -13.20 16.10
C SER A 86 -0.72 -13.77 14.96
N VAL A 87 -0.71 -13.11 13.80
CA VAL A 87 0.16 -13.47 12.68
C VAL A 87 1.61 -13.11 13.00
N GLU A 88 1.83 -11.95 13.60
CA GLU A 88 3.14 -11.47 14.04
C GLU A 88 3.74 -12.38 15.11
N GLU A 89 2.97 -12.74 16.15
CA GLU A 89 3.42 -13.66 17.20
C GLU A 89 3.79 -15.04 16.63
N GLU A 90 2.98 -15.59 15.72
CA GLU A 90 3.31 -16.87 15.07
C GLU A 90 4.55 -16.74 14.17
N TYR A 91 4.68 -15.62 13.46
CA TYR A 91 5.84 -15.35 12.61
C TYR A 91 7.12 -15.23 13.43
N GLU A 92 7.10 -14.50 14.55
CA GLU A 92 8.20 -14.42 15.50
C GLU A 92 8.49 -15.78 16.16
N ALA A 93 7.45 -16.53 16.53
CA ALA A 93 7.58 -17.88 17.08
C ALA A 93 8.15 -18.87 16.05
N ALA A 94 7.85 -18.70 14.76
CA ALA A 94 8.45 -19.44 13.65
C ALA A 94 9.87 -18.96 13.29
N GLY A 95 10.41 -18.02 14.05
CA GLY A 95 11.78 -17.52 13.92
C GLY A 95 11.96 -16.33 12.98
N GLY A 96 10.87 -15.79 12.42
CA GLY A 96 10.88 -14.64 11.51
C GLY A 96 11.65 -14.87 10.21
N GLU A 97 11.83 -13.81 9.43
CA GLU A 97 12.76 -13.81 8.30
C GLU A 97 14.18 -13.56 8.78
N VAL A 98 15.09 -14.45 8.42
CA VAL A 98 16.52 -14.30 8.71
C VAL A 98 17.23 -14.14 7.38
N LEU A 99 17.97 -13.05 7.23
CA LEU A 99 18.92 -12.89 6.14
C LEU A 99 20.01 -13.94 6.32
N LEU A 100 20.12 -14.87 5.38
CA LEU A 100 21.27 -15.75 5.32
C LEU A 100 22.44 -14.94 4.74
N ASP A 101 23.57 -14.93 5.45
CA ASP A 101 24.78 -14.20 5.03
C ASP A 101 25.13 -14.46 3.56
N ASN A 102 25.48 -13.40 2.85
CA ASN A 102 26.89 -13.14 2.56
C ASN A 102 27.13 -11.63 2.46
N GLU A 103 28.40 -11.27 2.66
CA GLU A 103 29.00 -9.99 3.07
C GLU A 103 28.64 -8.71 2.25
N ASP A 104 27.69 -8.75 1.31
CA ASP A 104 27.41 -7.69 0.34
C ASP A 104 25.95 -7.16 0.32
N ASN A 105 25.13 -7.45 1.35
CA ASN A 105 23.74 -6.94 1.48
C ASN A 105 22.82 -7.40 0.33
N ASP A 106 23.07 -8.58 -0.23
CA ASP A 106 22.32 -9.28 -1.29
C ASP A 106 21.89 -10.70 -0.87
N GLY A 107 21.92 -10.98 0.44
CA GLY A 107 21.58 -12.28 1.02
C GLY A 107 20.13 -12.71 0.75
N TRP A 108 19.93 -14.02 0.58
CA TRP A 108 18.60 -14.62 0.39
C TRP A 108 17.81 -14.61 1.71
N LEU A 109 16.55 -14.14 1.65
CA LEU A 109 15.62 -14.18 2.78
C LEU A 109 15.15 -15.61 3.04
N ALA A 110 15.53 -16.19 4.18
CA ALA A 110 14.91 -17.42 4.66
C ALA A 110 13.57 -17.10 5.32
N THR A 111 12.48 -17.73 4.88
CA THR A 111 11.13 -17.54 5.43
C THR A 111 10.88 -18.28 6.75
N HIS A 112 11.90 -18.90 7.32
CA HIS A 112 11.88 -19.62 8.58
C HIS A 112 13.22 -19.40 9.31
N GLY A 113 13.22 -18.57 10.36
CA GLY A 113 14.36 -18.46 11.26
C GLY A 113 14.34 -19.50 12.37
N LYS A 114 15.18 -19.30 13.40
CA LYS A 114 15.19 -20.18 14.58
C LYS A 114 14.08 -19.75 15.56
N PRO A 115 13.12 -20.62 15.91
CA PRO A 115 12.07 -20.29 16.89
C PRO A 115 12.69 -19.89 18.23
N LYS A 116 12.22 -18.78 18.82
CA LYS A 116 12.63 -18.37 20.18
C LYS A 116 11.95 -19.29 21.20
N GLY A 117 12.76 -20.10 21.88
CA GLY A 117 12.33 -20.87 23.04
C GLY A 117 11.96 -22.31 22.70
N MET A 118 12.99 -23.14 22.58
CA MET A 118 12.85 -24.55 22.89
C MET A 118 12.52 -24.68 24.39
N LEU A 119 11.23 -24.72 24.73
CA LEU A 119 10.79 -25.30 25.99
C LEU A 119 11.10 -26.80 25.92
N LEU A 120 12.28 -27.16 26.44
CA LEU A 120 12.57 -28.52 26.85
C LEU A 120 11.61 -28.87 27.99
N CYS A 121 10.73 -29.85 27.75
CA CYS A 121 10.24 -30.71 28.82
C CYS A 121 11.39 -31.57 29.35
#